data_AF-A0A7C5J452-F1
#
_entry.id   AF-A0A7C5J452-F1
#
_cell.length_a   1.000
_cell.length_b   1.000
_cell.length_c   1.000
_cell.angle_alpha   90.00
_cell.angle_beta   90.00
_cell.angle_gamma   90.00
#
_symmetry.space_group_name_H-M   'P 1'
#
loop_
_entity.id
_entity.type
_entity.pdbx_description
1 polymer ?
#
loop_
_entity_poly.entity_id
_entity_poly.type
_entity_poly.pdbx_seq_one_letter_code
_entity_poly.pdbx_strand_id
1 'polypeptide(L)'
;MSDNPFERYGIDPTAGPTAITERMRELADELEARGADEEAKQALRADWEDLTLHPRKRLELALAAFPETRPKPEPPARRLAPKRAQPPLEAIDLCWLPSVAEALDLEPPELPKALPTLDDDPILAPLPPDESS
;
A
#
# COMPACT_ATOMS: atom_id res chain seq x y z
N MET A 1 -12.68 -25.35 -10.70
CA MET A 1 -11.46 -25.36 -11.54
C MET A 1 -10.84 -24.00 -11.38
N SER A 2 -9.52 -23.93 -11.15
CA SER A 2 -8.84 -22.65 -10.98
C SER A 2 -8.91 -21.85 -12.28
N ASP A 3 -9.16 -20.55 -12.19
CA ASP A 3 -9.27 -19.67 -13.37
C ASP A 3 -7.88 -19.30 -13.94
N ASN A 4 -6.82 -19.77 -13.29
CA ASN A 4 -5.44 -19.48 -13.64
C ASN A 4 -4.94 -20.37 -14.80
N PRO A 5 -4.45 -19.79 -15.91
CA PRO A 5 -3.89 -20.53 -17.04
C PRO A 5 -2.75 -21.48 -16.65
N PHE A 6 -1.90 -21.12 -15.68
CA PHE A 6 -0.79 -21.97 -15.25
C PHE A 6 -1.29 -23.30 -14.66
N GLU A 7 -2.32 -23.24 -13.82
CA GLU A 7 -2.91 -24.43 -13.21
C GLU A 7 -3.77 -25.21 -14.21
N ARG A 8 -4.53 -24.50 -15.05
CA ARG A 8 -5.41 -25.10 -16.07
C ARG A 8 -4.63 -25.95 -17.07
N TYR A 9 -3.46 -25.48 -17.48
CA TYR A 9 -2.64 -26.13 -18.50
C TYR A 9 -1.42 -26.90 -17.95
N GLY A 10 -1.21 -26.86 -16.63
CA GLY A 10 -0.06 -27.49 -15.97
C GLY A 10 1.27 -26.88 -16.40
N ILE A 11 1.31 -25.57 -16.63
CA ILE A 11 2.50 -24.83 -17.05
C ILE A 11 3.24 -24.37 -15.80
N ASP A 12 4.57 -24.54 -15.77
CA ASP A 12 5.42 -24.02 -14.71
C ASP A 12 5.41 -22.47 -14.71
N PRO A 13 4.97 -21.80 -13.62
CA PRO A 13 4.98 -20.33 -13.52
C PRO A 13 6.36 -19.70 -13.64
N THR A 14 7.43 -20.47 -13.41
CA THR A 14 8.82 -20.01 -13.52
C THR A 14 9.40 -20.17 -14.93
N ALA A 15 8.65 -20.79 -15.85
CA ALA A 15 9.08 -21.02 -17.22
C ALA A 15 9.26 -19.72 -18.01
N GLY A 16 10.24 -19.72 -18.91
CA GLY A 16 10.46 -18.60 -19.84
C GLY A 16 9.41 -18.54 -20.96
N PRO A 17 9.28 -17.40 -21.67
CA PRO A 17 8.31 -17.23 -22.77
C PRO A 17 8.40 -18.30 -23.87
N THR A 18 9.61 -18.78 -24.18
CA THR A 18 9.84 -19.82 -25.20
C THR A 18 9.20 -21.14 -24.79
N ALA A 19 9.45 -21.61 -23.56
CA ALA A 19 8.89 -22.84 -23.03
C ALA A 19 7.36 -22.77 -22.91
N ILE A 20 6.82 -21.61 -22.52
CA ILE A 20 5.37 -21.37 -22.49
C ILE A 20 4.78 -21.48 -23.90
N THR A 21 5.44 -20.90 -24.91
CA THR A 21 4.96 -20.93 -26.30
C THR A 21 5.03 -22.33 -26.90
N GLU A 22 6.07 -23.11 -26.59
CA GLU A 22 6.16 -24.51 -26.98
C GLU A 22 5.01 -25.32 -26.37
N ARG A 23 4.75 -25.16 -25.08
CA ARG A 23 3.65 -25.87 -24.42
C ARG A 23 2.27 -25.47 -24.95
N MET A 24 2.06 -24.19 -25.25
CA MET A 24 0.82 -23.72 -25.87
C MET A 24 0.63 -24.24 -27.30
N ARG A 25 1.72 -24.44 -28.05
CA ARG A 25 1.67 -25.06 -29.37
C ARG A 25 1.21 -26.52 -29.27
N GLU A 26 1.79 -27.29 -28.36
CA GLU A 26 1.37 -28.68 -28.11
C GLU A 26 -0.13 -28.76 -27.77
N LEU A 27 -0.62 -27.84 -26.93
CA LEU A 27 -2.05 -27.77 -26.58
C LEU A 27 -2.93 -27.40 -27.78
N ALA A 28 -2.46 -26.52 -28.66
CA ALA A 28 -3.18 -26.19 -29.89
C ALA A 28 -3.29 -27.41 -30.81
N ASP A 29 -2.20 -28.17 -30.98
CA ASP A 29 -2.19 -29.40 -31.77
C ASP A 29 -3.11 -30.48 -31.15
N GLU A 30 -3.13 -30.61 -29.82
CA GLU A 30 -4.03 -31.51 -29.09
C GLU A 30 -5.51 -31.13 -29.26
N LEU A 31 -5.83 -29.83 -29.23
CA LEU A 31 -7.19 -29.33 -29.46
C LEU A 31 -7.62 -29.56 -30.91
N GLU A 32 -6.74 -29.33 -31.89
CA GLU A 32 -7.02 -29.59 -33.29
C GLU A 32 -7.27 -31.08 -33.56
N ALA A 33 -6.44 -31.97 -33.00
CA ALA A 33 -6.61 -33.41 -33.11
C ALA A 33 -7.95 -33.92 -32.52
N ARG A 34 -8.50 -33.21 -31.53
CA ARG A 34 -9.79 -33.53 -30.89
C ARG A 34 -10.98 -32.88 -31.60
N GLY A 35 -10.76 -32.11 -32.65
CA GLY A 35 -11.82 -31.38 -33.35
C GLY A 35 -12.45 -30.29 -32.48
N ALA A 36 -11.68 -29.65 -31.62
CA ALA A 36 -12.18 -28.61 -30.73
C ALA A 36 -12.73 -27.40 -31.52
N ASP A 37 -13.78 -26.80 -30.97
CA ASP A 37 -14.47 -25.65 -31.54
C ASP A 37 -13.56 -24.41 -31.57
N GLU A 38 -13.90 -23.45 -32.44
CA GLU A 38 -13.16 -22.19 -32.57
C GLU A 38 -13.14 -21.37 -31.28
N GLU A 39 -14.16 -21.49 -30.43
CA GLU A 39 -14.20 -20.85 -29.11
C GLU A 39 -13.07 -21.35 -28.19
N ALA A 40 -12.79 -22.66 -28.19
CA ALA A 40 -11.72 -23.24 -27.40
C ALA A 40 -10.34 -22.78 -27.90
N LYS A 41 -10.17 -22.64 -29.22
CA LYS A 41 -8.94 -22.13 -29.83
C LYS A 41 -8.73 -20.65 -29.52
N GLN A 42 -9.80 -19.85 -29.51
CA GLN A 42 -9.76 -18.44 -29.11
C GLN A 42 -9.41 -18.28 -27.64
N ALA A 43 -9.99 -19.09 -26.75
CA ALA A 43 -9.64 -19.09 -25.32
C ALA A 43 -8.15 -19.43 -25.11
N LEU A 44 -7.64 -20.47 -25.79
CA LEU A 44 -6.21 -20.82 -25.72
C LEU A 44 -5.32 -19.68 -26.22
N ARG A 45 -5.74 -18.98 -27.28
CA ARG A 45 -5.00 -17.82 -27.80
C ARG A 45 -4.96 -16.67 -26.79
N ALA A 46 -6.09 -16.34 -26.18
CA ALA A 46 -6.17 -15.29 -25.16
C ALA A 46 -5.26 -15.62 -23.96
N ASP A 47 -5.28 -16.87 -23.49
CA ASP A 47 -4.42 -17.32 -22.41
C ASP A 47 -2.93 -17.27 -22.82
N TRP A 48 -2.58 -17.62 -24.06
CA TRP A 48 -1.21 -17.46 -24.57
C TRP A 48 -0.76 -16.00 -24.61
N GLU A 49 -1.64 -15.08 -25.06
CA GLU A 49 -1.34 -13.64 -25.10
C GLU A 49 -1.08 -13.10 -23.68
N ASP A 50 -1.92 -13.47 -22.71
CA ASP A 50 -1.77 -13.08 -21.31
C ASP A 50 -0.45 -13.57 -20.71
N LEU A 51 -0.02 -14.78 -21.05
CA LEU A 51 1.20 -15.38 -20.52
C LEU A 51 2.49 -14.94 -21.24
N THR A 52 2.41 -14.44 -22.47
CA THR A 52 3.62 -14.15 -23.27
C THR A 52 3.77 -12.67 -23.65
N LEU A 53 2.67 -11.96 -23.90
CA LEU A 53 2.66 -10.55 -24.33
C LEU A 53 2.42 -9.57 -23.19
N HIS A 54 1.97 -10.02 -22.02
CA HIS A 54 1.59 -9.16 -20.89
C HIS A 54 2.40 -9.49 -19.63
N PRO A 55 3.66 -9.03 -19.51
CA PRO A 55 4.58 -9.42 -18.43
C PRO A 55 4.02 -9.19 -17.02
N ARG A 56 3.30 -8.08 -16.83
CA ARG A 56 2.66 -7.76 -15.55
C ARG A 56 1.57 -8.78 -15.21
N LYS A 57 0.67 -9.05 -16.15
CA LYS A 57 -0.43 -10.02 -15.97
C LYS A 57 0.10 -11.43 -15.74
N ARG A 58 1.15 -11.82 -16.48
CA ARG A 58 1.89 -13.07 -16.24
C ARG A 58 2.41 -13.17 -14.81
N LEU A 59 3.01 -12.11 -14.26
CA LEU A 59 3.51 -12.12 -12.87
C LEU A 59 2.37 -12.24 -11.86
N GLU A 60 1.27 -11.50 -12.06
CA GLU A 60 0.08 -11.59 -11.20
C GLU A 60 -0.49 -13.01 -11.19
N LEU A 61 -0.62 -13.63 -12.37
CA LEU A 61 -1.05 -15.03 -12.53
C LEU A 61 -0.05 -16.02 -11.93
N ALA A 62 1.24 -15.81 -12.13
CA ALA A 62 2.28 -16.69 -11.59
C ALA A 62 2.27 -16.67 -10.07
N LEU A 63 2.15 -15.50 -9.45
CA LEU A 63 2.04 -15.36 -8.00
C LEU A 63 0.76 -16.00 -7.47
N ALA A 64 -0.36 -15.87 -8.18
CA ALA A 64 -1.62 -16.50 -7.81
C ALA A 64 -1.59 -18.03 -7.90
N ALA A 65 -0.72 -18.61 -8.73
CA ALA A 65 -0.57 -20.07 -8.88
C ALA A 65 0.23 -20.71 -7.73
N PHE A 66 0.97 -19.91 -6.94
CA PHE A 66 1.70 -20.45 -5.80
C PHE A 66 0.82 -20.42 -4.55
N PRO A 67 0.67 -21.54 -3.82
CA PRO A 67 0.08 -21.49 -2.49
C PRO A 67 0.97 -20.62 -1.59
N GLU A 68 0.38 -19.59 -0.97
CA GLU A 68 1.09 -18.70 -0.03
C GLU A 68 1.54 -19.50 1.20
N THR A 69 2.78 -19.99 1.16
CA THR A 69 3.40 -20.80 2.23
C THR A 69 4.17 -19.95 3.24
N ARG A 70 4.28 -18.63 3.00
CA ARG A 70 5.02 -17.73 3.89
C ARG A 70 4.18 -17.45 5.13
N PRO A 71 4.80 -17.45 6.33
CA PRO A 71 4.12 -16.99 7.52
C PRO A 71 3.73 -15.52 7.34
N LYS A 72 2.55 -15.14 7.83
CA LYS A 72 2.09 -13.75 7.82
C LYS A 72 3.18 -12.87 8.46
N PRO A 73 3.64 -11.79 7.78
CA PRO A 73 4.68 -10.94 8.34
C PRO A 73 4.20 -10.37 9.68
N GLU A 74 5.06 -10.43 10.69
CA GLU A 74 4.79 -9.77 11.97
C GLU A 74 4.68 -8.26 11.74
N PRO A 75 3.77 -7.57 12.44
CA PRO A 75 3.69 -6.12 12.35
C PRO A 75 5.04 -5.51 12.79
N PRO A 76 5.50 -4.43 12.12
CA PRO A 76 6.76 -3.80 12.50
C PRO A 76 6.72 -3.39 13.98
N ALA A 77 7.79 -3.67 14.70
CA ALA A 77 7.91 -3.27 16.10
C ALA A 77 7.64 -1.77 16.23
N ARG A 78 6.68 -1.38 17.08
CA ARG A 78 6.42 0.03 17.38
C ARG A 78 7.70 0.61 17.99
N ARG A 79 8.36 1.49 17.26
CA ARG A 79 9.47 2.28 17.80
C ARG A 79 8.89 3.15 18.91
N LEU A 80 9.25 2.86 20.16
CA LEU A 80 9.02 3.80 21.25
C LEU A 80 9.84 5.05 20.93
N ALA A 81 9.18 6.19 20.77
CA ALA A 81 9.89 7.46 20.63
C ALA A 81 10.79 7.65 21.87
N PRO A 82 12.04 8.09 21.71
CA PRO A 82 12.87 8.41 22.86
C PRO A 82 12.14 9.49 23.66
N LYS A 83 11.82 9.18 24.93
CA LYS A 83 11.28 10.16 25.87
C LYS A 83 12.34 11.25 25.96
N ARG A 84 12.08 12.43 25.38
CA ARG A 84 12.98 13.57 25.46
C ARG A 84 13.16 13.88 26.93
N ALA A 85 14.34 13.63 27.48
CA ALA A 85 14.65 13.99 28.85
C ALA A 85 14.51 15.51 28.93
N GLN A 86 13.45 15.97 29.58
CA GLN A 86 13.36 17.38 29.93
C GLN A 86 14.43 17.63 31.00
N PRO A 87 15.21 18.72 30.87
CA PRO A 87 16.12 19.10 31.94
C PRO A 87 15.32 19.28 33.24
N PRO A 88 15.91 18.97 34.41
CA PRO A 88 15.25 19.23 35.68
C PRO A 88 14.98 20.73 35.81
N LEU A 89 13.76 21.09 36.20
CA LEU A 89 13.39 22.48 36.48
C LEU A 89 14.21 23.00 37.67
N GLU A 90 14.89 24.11 37.48
CA GLU A 90 15.61 24.81 38.54
C GLU A 90 14.75 25.94 39.13
N ALA A 91 15.09 26.41 40.32
CA ALA A 91 14.34 27.49 40.98
C ALA A 91 14.36 28.79 40.15
N ILE A 92 15.38 28.98 39.30
CA ILE A 92 15.48 30.13 38.40
C ILE A 92 14.48 30.04 37.24
N ASP A 93 14.04 28.84 36.84
CA ASP A 93 13.02 28.66 35.80
C ASP A 93 11.62 29.04 36.29
N LEU A 94 11.46 29.16 37.61
CA LEU A 94 10.21 29.52 38.29
C LEU A 94 10.21 30.97 38.78
N CYS A 95 11.30 31.73 38.59
CA CYS A 95 11.34 33.11 39.02
C CYS A 95 10.53 34.00 38.06
N TRP A 96 9.85 35.00 38.62
CA TRP A 96 9.20 36.02 37.82
C TRP A 96 10.28 36.89 37.17
N LEU A 97 10.42 36.80 35.85
CA LEU A 97 11.33 37.65 35.09
C LEU A 97 10.70 39.04 34.89
N PRO A 98 11.50 40.12 34.93
CA PRO A 98 11.02 41.45 34.58
C PRO A 98 10.57 41.47 33.12
N SER A 99 9.58 42.31 32.82
CA SER A 99 9.07 42.45 31.45
C SER A 99 10.16 42.96 30.52
N VAL A 100 10.45 42.19 29.47
CA VAL A 100 11.39 42.61 28.40
C VAL A 100 10.86 43.83 27.66
N ALA A 101 9.54 43.94 27.49
CA ALA A 101 8.91 45.09 26.84
C ALA A 101 9.15 46.38 27.65
N GLU A 102 9.03 46.30 28.97
CA GLU A 102 9.33 47.43 29.87
C GLU A 102 10.81 47.82 29.82
N ALA A 103 11.71 46.84 29.82
CA ALA A 103 13.16 47.10 29.73
C ALA A 103 13.61 47.72 28.40
N LEU A 104 12.83 47.53 27.33
CA LEU A 104 13.11 48.05 25.98
C LEU A 104 12.27 49.28 25.63
N ASP A 105 11.49 49.82 26.58
CA ASP A 105 10.54 50.93 26.38
C ASP A 105 9.58 50.67 25.19
N LEU A 106 9.19 49.40 25.04
CA LEU A 106 8.22 48.96 24.04
C LEU A 106 6.84 48.92 24.66
N GLU A 107 5.85 49.43 23.92
CA GLU A 107 4.45 49.28 24.30
C GLU A 107 4.11 47.77 24.35
N PRO A 108 3.65 47.24 25.50
CA PRO A 108 3.33 45.83 25.61
C PRO A 108 2.17 45.52 24.66
N PRO A 109 2.22 44.40 23.92
CA PRO A 109 1.09 44.00 23.10
C PRO A 109 -0.16 43.80 23.97
N GLU A 110 -1.30 44.32 23.54
CA GLU A 110 -2.58 44.03 24.19
C GLU A 110 -2.82 42.52 24.14
N LEU A 111 -2.70 41.85 25.29
CA LEU A 111 -3.06 40.44 25.38
C LEU A 111 -4.57 40.32 25.17
N PRO A 112 -5.03 39.38 24.33
CA PRO A 112 -6.45 39.13 24.17
C PRO A 112 -7.04 38.73 25.53
N LYS A 113 -8.16 39.35 25.91
CA LYS A 113 -8.84 39.12 27.20
C LYS A 113 -9.32 37.69 27.39
N ALA A 114 -9.41 36.93 26.31
CA ALA A 114 -9.70 35.51 26.31
C ALA A 114 -8.68 34.81 25.40
N LEU A 115 -8.05 33.76 25.93
CA LEU A 115 -7.31 32.81 25.10
C LEU A 115 -8.34 31.95 24.34
N PRO A 116 -8.11 31.63 23.06
CA PRO A 116 -8.93 30.68 22.35
C PRO A 116 -8.94 29.35 23.13
N THR A 117 -10.10 28.74 23.21
CA THR A 117 -10.24 27.42 23.84
C THR A 117 -9.71 26.35 22.91
N LEU A 118 -9.39 25.18 23.45
CA LEU A 118 -8.88 24.07 22.63
C LEU A 118 -9.93 23.60 21.59
N ASP A 119 -11.21 23.86 21.85
CA ASP A 119 -12.33 23.58 20.94
C ASP A 119 -12.35 24.51 19.72
N ASP A 120 -11.64 25.64 19.77
CA ASP A 120 -11.52 26.60 18.66
C ASP A 120 -10.37 26.22 17.69
N ASP A 121 -9.61 25.15 17.98
CA ASP A 121 -8.48 24.73 17.14
C ASP A 121 -8.98 23.92 15.92
N PRO A 122 -8.84 24.44 14.69
CA PRO A 122 -9.31 23.75 13.49
C PRO A 122 -8.53 22.46 13.18
N ILE A 123 -7.37 22.23 13.81
CA ILE A 123 -6.59 20.99 13.69
C ILE A 123 -7.18 19.91 14.60
N LEU A 124 -7.76 20.30 15.74
CA LEU A 124 -8.34 19.38 16.72
C LEU A 124 -9.86 19.21 16.55
N ALA A 125 -10.51 20.09 15.79
CA ALA A 125 -11.91 19.96 15.44
C ALA A 125 -12.16 18.61 14.72
N PRO A 126 -13.19 17.83 15.13
CA PRO A 126 -13.52 16.59 14.46
C PRO A 126 -13.93 16.87 13.01
N LEU A 127 -13.32 16.15 12.06
CA LEU A 127 -13.68 16.23 10.65
C LEU A 127 -15.18 15.93 10.50
N PRO A 128 -15.98 16.76 9.79
CA PRO A 128 -17.38 16.43 9.54
C PRO A 128 -17.47 15.08 8.81
N PRO A 129 -18.49 14.26 9.09
CA PRO A 129 -18.68 13.01 8.37
C PRO A 129 -18.91 13.33 6.89
N ASP A 130 -18.15 12.68 6.00
CA ASP A 130 -18.36 12.74 4.56
C ASP A 130 -19.77 12.25 4.23
N GLU A 131 -20.71 13.18 4.01
CA GLU A 131 -22.00 12.88 3.40
C GLU A 131 -21.76 12.57 1.91
N SER A 132 -21.50 11.30 1.63
CA SER A 132 -21.48 10.77 0.26
C SER A 132 -22.93 10.47 -0.17
N SER A 133 -23.40 11.16 -1.21
CA SER A 133 -24.53 10.77 -2.07
C SER A 133 -24.16 11.00 -3.53
#